data_AF-A0A2D0KBN0-F1
#
_entry.id   AF-A0A2D0KBN0-F1
#
_cell.length_a   1.000
_cell.length_b   1.000
_cell.length_c   1.000
_cell.angle_alpha   90.00
_cell.angle_beta   90.00
_cell.angle_gamma   90.00
#
_symmetry.space_group_name_H-M   'P 1'
#
loop_
_entity.id
_entity.type
_entity.pdbx_description
1 polymer ?
#
loop_
_entity_poly.entity_id
_entity_poly.type
_entity_poly.pdbx_seq_one_letter_code
_entity_poly.pdbx_strand_id
1 'polypeptide(L)'
;MPPQTRKLLLLIQGWVRDSGQPRHEMIFTRKQLRDAVLWGDTQLKLHLSRLVEMEYLLLHRRGLTFTYELLFDGDGSDAAHLNGLIVP
;
A
#
# COMPACT_ATOMS: atom_id res chain seq x y z
N MET A 1 5.80 -10.59 3.03
CA MET A 1 5.07 -9.91 1.94
C MET A 1 5.67 -10.32 0.58
N PRO A 2 4.89 -10.55 -0.49
CA PRO A 2 5.44 -10.82 -1.83
C PRO A 2 6.32 -9.66 -2.36
N PRO A 3 7.42 -9.92 -3.09
CA PRO A 3 8.34 -8.86 -3.52
C PRO A 3 7.68 -7.74 -4.33
N GLN A 4 6.74 -8.09 -5.21
CA GLN A 4 5.99 -7.11 -6.01
C GLN A 4 5.01 -6.29 -5.16
N THR A 5 4.38 -6.89 -4.14
CA THR A 5 3.52 -6.13 -3.21
C THR A 5 4.35 -5.12 -2.41
N ARG A 6 5.55 -5.50 -1.96
CA ARG A 6 6.48 -4.60 -1.27
C ARG A 6 6.92 -3.45 -2.17
N LYS A 7 7.25 -3.77 -3.43
CA LYS A 7 7.61 -2.74 -4.42
C LYS A 7 6.46 -1.73 -4.63
N LEU A 8 5.21 -2.18 -4.73
CA LEU A 8 4.07 -1.28 -4.85
C LEU A 8 3.88 -0.40 -3.60
N LEU A 9 4.02 -0.96 -2.40
CA LEU A 9 3.93 -0.20 -1.15
C LEU A 9 4.93 0.96 -1.11
N LEU A 10 6.19 0.70 -1.47
CA LEU A 10 7.23 1.72 -1.49
C LEU A 10 6.98 2.80 -2.56
N LEU A 11 6.40 2.41 -3.71
CA LEU A 11 5.99 3.37 -4.74
C LEU A 11 4.85 4.27 -4.25
N ILE A 12 3.84 3.70 -3.58
CA ILE A 12 2.74 4.48 -2.98
C ILE A 12 3.29 5.41 -1.90
N GLN A 13 4.16 4.92 -1.02
CA GLN A 13 4.78 5.72 0.03
C GLN A 13 5.55 6.91 -0.54
N GLY A 14 6.36 6.67 -1.57
CA GLY A 14 7.08 7.74 -2.27
C GLY A 14 6.11 8.75 -2.88
N TRP A 15 5.12 8.28 -3.61
CA TRP A 15 4.13 9.14 -4.26
C TRP A 15 3.30 9.98 -3.26
N VAL A 16 2.91 9.40 -2.13
CA VAL A 16 2.21 10.13 -1.06
C VAL A 16 3.12 11.18 -0.42
N ARG A 17 4.38 10.84 -0.11
CA ARG A 17 5.35 11.81 0.43
C ARG A 17 5.58 12.97 -0.54
N ASP A 18 5.72 12.67 -1.83
CA ASP A 18 6.02 13.65 -2.86
C ASP A 18 4.80 14.56 -3.17
N SER A 19 3.60 14.19 -2.69
CA SER A 19 2.39 15.02 -2.84
C SER A 19 2.39 16.28 -1.96
N GLY A 20 3.23 16.33 -0.92
CA GLY A 20 3.28 17.40 0.08
C GLY A 20 2.09 17.44 1.05
N GLN A 21 1.11 16.54 0.91
CA GLN A 21 -0.05 16.44 1.81
C GLN A 21 0.25 15.51 3.00
N PRO A 22 -0.38 15.73 4.16
CA PRO A 22 -0.42 14.73 5.22
C PRO A 22 -0.94 13.39 4.70
N ARG A 23 -0.33 12.30 5.16
CA ARG A 23 -0.63 10.95 4.65
C ARG A 23 -2.12 10.57 4.71
N HIS A 24 -2.82 10.97 5.78
CA HIS A 24 -4.24 10.70 5.99
C HIS A 24 -5.17 11.60 5.16
N GLU A 25 -4.64 12.69 4.60
CA GLU A 25 -5.37 13.56 3.67
C GLU A 25 -5.21 13.11 2.21
N MET A 26 -4.12 12.39 1.92
CA MET A 26 -3.84 11.84 0.59
C MET A 26 -4.66 10.58 0.29
N ILE A 27 -5.91 10.80 -0.11
CA ILE A 27 -6.85 9.75 -0.56
C ILE A 27 -6.77 9.60 -2.08
N PHE A 28 -6.52 8.40 -2.57
CA PHE A 28 -6.33 8.15 -4.01
C PHE A 28 -7.16 6.98 -4.55
N THR A 29 -7.51 7.03 -5.83
CA THR A 29 -8.15 5.94 -6.55
C THR A 29 -7.10 5.02 -7.20
N ARG A 30 -7.51 3.79 -7.54
CA ARG A 30 -6.65 2.91 -8.37
C ARG A 30 -6.28 3.54 -9.72
N LYS A 31 -7.18 4.35 -10.30
CA LYS A 31 -6.90 5.07 -11.55
C LYS A 31 -5.74 6.05 -11.39
N GLN A 32 -5.81 6.91 -10.37
CA GLN A 32 -4.73 7.88 -10.09
C GLN A 32 -3.41 7.16 -9.82
N LEU A 33 -3.44 6.07 -9.04
CA LEU A 33 -2.24 5.29 -8.80
C LEU A 33 -1.68 4.68 -10.09
N ARG A 34 -2.53 4.12 -10.97
CA ARG A 34 -2.11 3.56 -12.26
C ARG A 34 -1.39 4.60 -13.13
N ASP A 35 -1.93 5.81 -13.16
CA ASP A 35 -1.35 6.92 -13.91
C ASP A 35 -0.02 7.40 -13.27
N ALA A 36 0.19 7.16 -11.98
CA ALA A 36 1.43 7.49 -11.26
C ALA A 36 2.53 6.41 -11.34
N VAL A 37 2.19 5.11 -11.28
CA VAL A 37 3.20 4.04 -11.07
C VAL A 37 3.48 3.14 -12.28
N LEU A 38 2.87 3.37 -13.45
CA LEU A 38 3.09 2.61 -14.70
C LEU A 38 2.91 1.07 -14.58
N TRP A 39 2.07 0.60 -13.65
CA TRP A 39 1.72 -0.82 -13.51
C TRP A 39 0.41 -1.14 -14.22
N GLY A 40 0.24 -2.40 -14.66
CA GLY A 40 -1.01 -2.86 -15.26
C GLY A 40 -2.16 -2.92 -14.24
N ASP A 41 -3.41 -2.72 -14.70
CA ASP A 41 -4.60 -2.70 -13.81
C ASP A 41 -4.77 -4.02 -13.04
N THR A 42 -4.52 -5.16 -13.69
CA THR A 42 -4.59 -6.48 -13.05
C THR A 42 -3.60 -6.60 -11.90
N GLN A 43 -2.36 -6.14 -12.10
CA GLN A 43 -1.34 -6.15 -11.04
C GLN A 43 -1.75 -5.22 -9.90
N LEU A 44 -2.17 -3.99 -10.21
CA LEU A 44 -2.63 -3.04 -9.20
C LEU A 44 -3.79 -3.59 -8.38
N LYS A 45 -4.80 -4.19 -9.01
CA LYS A 45 -5.93 -4.79 -8.30
C LYS A 45 -5.48 -5.88 -7.33
N LEU A 46 -4.60 -6.78 -7.77
CA LEU A 46 -4.07 -7.86 -6.94
C LEU A 46 -3.25 -7.31 -5.75
N HIS A 47 -2.33 -6.40 -6.01
CA HIS A 47 -1.41 -5.92 -4.98
C HIS A 47 -2.07 -4.93 -4.02
N LEU A 48 -3.01 -4.10 -4.48
CA LEU A 48 -3.82 -3.26 -3.59
C LEU A 48 -4.67 -4.10 -2.65
N SER A 49 -5.29 -5.19 -3.12
CA SER A 49 -6.03 -6.12 -2.24
C SER A 49 -5.14 -6.66 -1.13
N ARG A 50 -3.94 -7.15 -1.49
CA ARG A 50 -2.97 -7.65 -0.52
C ARG A 50 -2.52 -6.58 0.47
N LEU A 51 -2.34 -5.33 0.04
CA LEU A 51 -1.95 -4.25 0.94
C LEU A 51 -3.07 -3.85 1.91
N VAL A 52 -4.33 -3.95 1.48
CA VAL A 52 -5.50 -3.78 2.35
C VAL A 52 -5.60 -4.94 3.35
N GLU A 53 -5.44 -6.19 2.89
CA GLU A 53 -5.43 -7.38 3.74
C GLU A 53 -4.32 -7.36 4.81
N MET A 54 -3.21 -6.68 4.50
CA MET A 54 -2.08 -6.48 5.43
C MET A 54 -2.18 -5.18 6.24
N GLU A 55 -3.31 -4.47 6.16
CA GLU A 55 -3.57 -3.22 6.90
C GLU A 55 -2.59 -2.06 6.59
N TYR A 56 -1.89 -2.12 5.46
CA TYR A 56 -1.05 -1.00 5.00
C TYR A 56 -1.84 0.07 4.25
N LEU A 57 -3.00 -0.29 3.71
CA LEU A 57 -3.94 0.63 3.09
C LEU A 57 -5.31 0.52 3.74
N LEU A 58 -5.94 1.65 4.04
CA LEU A 58 -7.35 1.71 4.35
C LEU A 58 -8.16 1.82 3.06
N LEU A 59 -9.15 0.93 2.89
CA LEU A 59 -10.06 0.95 1.75
C LEU A 59 -11.36 1.68 2.11
N HIS A 60 -11.57 2.82 1.47
CA HIS A 60 -12.83 3.57 1.54
C HIS A 60 -13.72 3.19 0.36
N ARG A 61 -14.94 2.73 0.64
CA ARG A 61 -15.95 2.42 -0.38
C ARG A 61 -17.12 3.38 -0.27
N ARG A 62 -17.37 4.15 -1.34
CA ARG A 62 -18.55 5.03 -1.47
C ARG A 62 -19.31 4.67 -2.73
N GLY A 63 -20.37 3.87 -2.58
CA GLY A 63 -21.12 3.29 -3.69
C GLY A 63 -20.22 2.39 -4.56
N LEU A 64 -20.03 2.81 -5.81
CA LEU A 64 -19.18 2.13 -6.80
C LEU A 64 -17.72 2.62 -6.81
N THR A 65 -17.39 3.63 -6.01
CA THR A 65 -16.05 4.21 -5.96
C THR A 65 -15.22 3.56 -4.86
N PHE A 66 -13.99 3.18 -5.22
CA PHE A 66 -12.98 2.66 -4.30
C PHE A 66 -11.81 3.64 -4.23
N THR A 67 -11.51 4.08 -3.02
CA THR A 67 -10.38 4.96 -2.70
C THR A 67 -9.54 4.36 -1.59
N TYR A 68 -8.27 4.67 -1.60
CA TYR A 68 -7.26 4.12 -0.72
C TYR A 68 -6.58 5.26 0.04
N GLU A 69 -6.22 4.97 1.28
CA GLU A 69 -5.43 5.83 2.14
C GLU A 69 -4.24 5.02 2.67
N LEU A 70 -3.05 5.63 2.71
CA LEU A 70 -1.85 4.95 3.19
C LEU A 70 -1.79 4.99 4.72
N LEU A 71 -1.77 3.83 5.37
CA LEU A 71 -1.59 3.76 6.83
C LEU A 71 -0.10 3.63 7.21
N PHE A 72 0.68 2.98 6.33
CA PHE A 72 2.11 2.73 6.54
C PHE A 72 2.94 4.01 6.69
N ASP A 73 3.73 4.10 7.77
CA ASP A 73 4.57 5.26 8.10
C ASP A 73 6.04 5.14 7.70
N GLY A 74 6.52 3.93 7.38
CA GLY A 74 7.89 3.71 6.91
C GLY A 74 8.89 3.32 7.99
N ASP A 75 8.43 3.01 9.20
CA ASP A 75 9.27 2.49 10.27
C ASP A 75 9.60 0.99 10.06
N GLY A 76 10.67 0.75 9.31
CA GLY A 76 11.84 0.08 9.90
C GLY A 76 11.80 -1.40 10.30
N SER A 77 10.72 -2.15 10.14
CA SER A 77 10.77 -3.62 10.33
C SER A 77 10.38 -4.38 9.06
N ASP A 78 11.32 -4.41 8.13
CA ASP A 78 11.49 -5.51 7.18
C ASP A 78 11.94 -6.80 7.91
N ALA A 79 11.55 -6.97 9.18
CA ALA A 79 11.54 -8.24 9.85
C ALA A 79 10.43 -9.06 9.19
N ALA A 80 10.82 -9.74 8.12
CA ALA A 80 10.54 -11.16 8.09
C ALA A 80 10.91 -11.72 9.47
N HIS A 81 9.97 -11.75 10.42
CA HIS A 81 10.02 -12.69 11.53
C HIS A 81 9.98 -14.05 10.86
N LEU A 82 11.15 -14.54 10.49
CA LEU A 82 11.37 -15.94 10.21
C LEU A 82 10.92 -16.67 11.47
N ASN A 83 10.03 -17.64 11.24
CA ASN A 83 9.50 -18.54 12.24
C ASN A 83 10.58 -19.03 13.22
N GLY A 84 10.20 -19.11 14.51
CA GLY A 84 10.67 -20.16 15.42
C GLY A 84 11.96 -19.88 16.17
N LEU A 85 11.83 -19.44 17.43
CA LEU A 85 12.12 -20.25 18.62
C LEU A 85 11.91 -19.34 19.84
N ILE A 86 10.77 -19.53 20.52
CA ILE A 86 10.78 -19.39 21.97
C ILE A 86 11.64 -20.55 22.45
N VAL A 87 12.82 -20.25 22.98
CA VAL A 87 13.50 -21.16 23.89
C VAL A 87 13.64 -20.43 25.23
N PRO A 88 13.21 -21.07 26.34
CA PRO A 88 13.24 -20.47 27.67
C PRO A 88 14.66 -20.23 28.19
#